data_AF-A0A2V8PDL1-F1
#
_entry.id   AF-A0A2V8PDL1-F1
#
_cell.length_a   1.000
_cell.length_b   1.000
_cell.length_c   1.000
_cell.angle_alpha   90.00
_cell.angle_beta   90.00
_cell.angle_gamma   90.00
#
_symmetry.space_group_name_H-M   'P 1'
#
loop_
_entity.id
_entity.type
_entity.pdbx_description
1 polymer ?
#
loop_
_entity_poly.entity_id
_entity_poly.type
_entity_poly.pdbx_seq_one_letter_code
_entity_poly.pdbx_strand_id
1 'polypeptide(L)'
;MNITTSQDRALNGLPTQRVNQVLADPYGDKTVKHFLNPAAFALPALGTFDNAGANSVRGPSTWQFDAAVSRSFQLRETQRMEFRAEAFNVTNSFRMADPAFSVKSPPRRIRESCNSR
;
A
#
# COMPACT_ATOMS: atom_id res chain seq x y z
N MET A 1 -5.76 1.52 -4.20
CA MET A 1 -5.38 0.99 -2.87
C MET A 1 -6.30 1.54 -1.80
N ASN A 2 -6.50 0.80 -0.71
CA ASN A 2 -7.36 1.19 0.41
C ASN A 2 -6.53 1.62 1.61
N ILE A 3 -6.99 2.64 2.32
CA ILE A 3 -6.39 3.11 3.58
C ILE A 3 -7.27 2.65 4.73
N THR A 4 -6.69 1.93 5.68
CA THR A 4 -7.44 1.30 6.77
C THR A 4 -6.85 1.61 8.14
N THR A 5 -7.65 1.30 9.17
CA THR A 5 -7.24 1.24 10.56
C THR A 5 -7.50 -0.17 11.07
N SER A 6 -6.68 -0.62 12.03
CA SER A 6 -6.86 -1.88 12.74
C SER A 6 -7.76 -1.72 13.98
N GLN A 7 -8.38 -0.53 14.15
CA GLN A 7 -9.34 -0.27 15.22
C GLN A 7 -10.74 -0.55 14.69
N ASP A 8 -11.56 -1.22 15.51
CA ASP A 8 -13.00 -1.27 15.29
C ASP A 8 -13.62 0.07 15.72
N ARG A 9 -13.68 1.00 14.77
CA ARG A 9 -14.34 2.31 14.91
C ARG A 9 -15.85 2.21 14.74
N ALA A 10 -16.36 1.36 13.84
CA ALA A 10 -17.80 1.18 13.62
C ALA A 10 -18.49 0.28 14.66
N LEU A 11 -17.72 -0.35 15.56
CA LEU A 11 -18.20 -1.26 16.61
C LEU A 11 -18.98 -2.46 16.07
N ASN A 12 -18.55 -2.98 14.92
CA ASN A 12 -19.22 -4.08 14.22
C ASN A 12 -18.43 -5.39 14.26
N GLY A 13 -17.36 -5.45 15.06
CA GLY A 13 -16.52 -6.64 15.20
C GLY A 13 -15.59 -6.91 14.02
N LEU A 14 -15.51 -6.00 13.03
CA LEU A 14 -14.58 -6.13 11.92
C LEU A 14 -13.18 -5.61 12.32
N PRO A 15 -12.11 -6.39 12.07
CA PRO A 15 -10.77 -6.07 12.53
C PRO A 15 -10.09 -4.94 11.73
N THR A 16 -10.56 -4.68 10.50
CA THR A 16 -10.00 -3.64 9.63
C THR A 16 -11.10 -2.81 9.03
N GLN A 17 -11.02 -1.50 9.22
CA GLN A 17 -12.01 -0.55 8.71
C GLN A 17 -11.33 0.57 7.95
N ARG A 18 -12.02 1.15 6.97
CA ARG A 18 -11.47 2.27 6.21
C ARG A 18 -11.52 3.56 7.04
N VAL A 19 -10.68 4.51 6.65
CA VAL A 19 -10.58 5.82 7.32
C VAL A 19 -11.35 6.88 6.53
N ASN A 20 -11.64 8.01 7.16
CA ASN A 20 -12.22 9.15 6.48
C ASN A 20 -11.13 9.90 5.71
N GLN A 21 -11.41 10.24 4.45
CA GLN A 21 -10.59 11.19 3.70
C GLN A 21 -11.12 12.60 4.01
N VAL A 22 -10.28 13.44 4.62
CA VAL A 22 -10.64 14.78 5.08
C VAL A 22 -10.16 15.88 4.12
N LEU A 23 -9.12 15.61 3.33
CA LEU A 23 -8.64 16.50 2.27
C LEU A 23 -8.99 15.95 0.89
N ALA A 24 -9.28 16.85 -0.07
CA ALA A 24 -9.52 16.47 -1.46
C ALA A 24 -8.28 15.82 -2.10
N ASP A 25 -7.09 16.31 -1.78
CA ASP A 25 -5.82 15.73 -2.22
C ASP A 25 -5.23 14.79 -1.14
N PRO A 26 -5.17 13.47 -1.40
CA PRO A 26 -4.57 12.51 -0.48
C PRO A 26 -3.04 12.37 -0.60
N TYR A 27 -2.42 12.98 -1.63
CA TYR A 27 -1.01 12.76 -1.94
C TYR A 27 -0.08 13.73 -1.17
N GLY A 28 1.13 13.24 -0.88
CA GLY A 28 2.22 14.06 -0.35
C GLY A 28 3.19 14.48 -1.46
N ASP A 29 4.49 14.51 -1.14
CA ASP A 29 5.56 14.83 -2.10
C ASP A 29 5.88 13.68 -3.08
N LYS A 30 5.13 12.56 -2.98
CA LYS A 30 5.28 11.35 -3.80
C LYS A 30 6.65 10.67 -3.67
N THR A 31 7.41 10.96 -2.62
CA THR A 31 8.64 10.24 -2.27
C THR A 31 8.33 8.91 -1.59
N VAL A 32 9.35 8.05 -1.45
CA VAL A 32 9.23 6.76 -0.76
C VAL A 32 8.69 6.89 0.66
N LYS A 33 9.01 7.99 1.36
CA LYS A 33 8.61 8.21 2.75
C LYS A 33 7.31 9.01 2.89
N HIS A 34 6.99 9.86 1.92
CA HIS A 34 5.85 10.77 1.99
C HIS A 34 4.96 10.68 0.74
N PHE A 35 4.69 9.46 0.29
CA PHE A 35 3.83 9.23 -0.87
C PHE A 35 2.40 9.75 -0.67
N LEU A 36 1.83 9.53 0.52
CA LEU A 36 0.55 10.09 0.93
C LEU A 36 0.73 11.09 2.05
N ASN A 37 -0.18 12.05 2.11
CA ASN A 37 -0.28 13.00 3.20
C ASN A 37 -1.07 12.37 4.36
N PRO A 38 -0.46 12.10 5.53
CA PRO A 38 -1.18 11.53 6.67
C PRO A 38 -2.31 12.43 7.18
N ALA A 39 -2.18 13.75 7.02
CA ALA A 39 -3.21 14.71 7.42
C ALA A 39 -4.46 14.67 6.51
N ALA A 40 -4.38 14.03 5.34
CA ALA A 40 -5.53 13.82 4.47
C ALA A 40 -6.47 12.71 4.97
N PHE A 41 -6.07 11.96 6.01
CA PHE A 41 -6.83 10.84 6.55
C PHE A 41 -7.07 10.99 8.05
N ALA A 42 -8.31 10.75 8.48
CA ALA A 42 -8.69 10.78 9.88
C ALA A 42 -9.49 9.54 10.27
N LEU A 43 -9.41 9.14 11.54
CA LEU A 43 -10.27 8.07 12.04
C LEU A 43 -11.73 8.55 12.07
N PRO A 44 -12.69 7.73 11.60
CA PRO A 44 -14.10 8.00 11.79
C PRO A 44 -14.44 8.04 13.29
N ALA A 45 -15.53 8.74 13.64
CA ALA A 45 -16.04 8.75 15.00
C ALA A 45 -16.43 7.32 15.43
N LEU A 46 -16.38 7.05 16.74
CA LEU A 46 -16.82 5.74 17.25
C LEU A 46 -18.30 5.53 16.95
N GLY A 47 -18.66 4.33 16.49
CA GLY A 47 -20.00 3.96 16.03
C GLY A 47 -20.36 4.48 14.63
N THR A 48 -19.40 5.05 13.88
CA THR A 48 -19.64 5.54 12.51
C THR A 48 -18.81 4.78 11.48
N PHE A 49 -19.39 4.63 10.29
CA PHE A 49 -18.69 4.11 9.12
C PHE A 49 -17.85 5.20 8.46
N ASP A 50 -16.96 4.75 7.58
CA ASP A 50 -16.10 5.63 6.83
C ASP A 50 -16.85 6.41 5.74
N ASN A 51 -16.31 7.58 5.37
CA ASN A 51 -16.80 8.42 4.27
C ASN A 51 -15.90 8.33 3.00
N ALA A 52 -14.79 7.60 3.06
CA ALA A 52 -13.91 7.49 1.91
C ALA A 52 -14.45 6.47 0.90
N GLY A 53 -14.36 6.76 -0.39
CA GLY A 53 -14.64 5.77 -1.44
C GLY A 53 -13.67 4.59 -1.38
N ALA A 54 -14.09 3.41 -1.83
CA ALA A 54 -13.16 2.28 -2.00
C ALA A 54 -12.15 2.63 -3.12
N ASN A 55 -10.89 2.20 -2.97
CA ASN A 55 -9.80 2.49 -3.89
C ASN A 55 -9.54 3.98 -4.14
N SER A 56 -9.76 4.83 -3.12
CA SER A 56 -9.61 6.29 -3.24
C SER A 56 -8.20 6.77 -3.57
N VAL A 57 -7.18 5.91 -3.40
CA VAL A 57 -5.77 6.26 -3.63
C VAL A 57 -5.17 5.40 -4.75
N ARG A 58 -4.38 6.02 -5.64
CA ARG A 58 -3.58 5.36 -6.66
C ARG A 58 -2.14 5.18 -6.18
N GLY A 59 -1.61 3.97 -6.32
CA GLY A 59 -0.24 3.65 -5.97
C GLY A 59 0.81 4.26 -6.92
N PRO A 60 2.10 4.15 -6.57
CA PRO A 60 3.18 4.59 -7.43
C PRO A 60 3.17 3.87 -8.78
N SER A 61 3.44 4.60 -9.87
CA SER A 61 3.63 3.97 -11.17
C SER A 61 4.99 3.25 -11.20
N THR A 62 5.01 2.02 -11.69
CA THR A 62 6.24 1.22 -11.87
C THR A 62 6.30 0.66 -13.29
N TRP A 63 7.50 0.33 -13.75
CA TRP A 63 7.71 -0.34 -15.03
C TRP A 63 8.83 -1.37 -14.89
N GLN A 64 8.75 -2.44 -15.68
CA GLN A 64 9.71 -3.55 -15.66
C GLN A 64 9.94 -4.03 -17.07
N PHE A 65 11.19 -4.42 -17.36
CA PHE A 65 11.56 -5.08 -18.58
C PHE A 65 12.24 -6.41 -18.23
N ASP A 66 11.62 -7.50 -18.68
CA ASP A 66 12.12 -8.87 -18.53
C ASP A 66 12.41 -9.44 -19.91
N ALA A 67 13.51 -10.19 -20.03
CA ALA A 67 13.95 -10.77 -21.28
C ALA A 67 14.22 -12.27 -21.10
N ALA A 68 13.74 -13.07 -22.05
CA ALA A 68 14.03 -14.48 -22.12
C ALA A 68 14.41 -14.85 -23.55
N VAL A 69 15.46 -15.66 -23.70
CA VAL A 69 15.91 -16.21 -24.97
C VAL A 69 16.05 -17.71 -24.80
N SER A 70 15.35 -18.48 -25.63
CA SER A 70 15.52 -19.92 -25.69
C SER A 70 15.84 -20.36 -27.11
N ARG A 71 16.71 -21.37 -27.22
CA ARG A 71 17.02 -22.01 -28.49
C ARG A 71 17.27 -23.49 -28.28
N SER A 72 16.59 -24.30 -29.07
CA SER A 72 16.84 -25.73 -29.10
C SER A 72 17.68 -26.12 -30.31
N PHE A 73 18.67 -26.97 -30.08
CA PHE A 73 19.53 -27.55 -31.10
C PHE A 73 19.25 -29.06 -31.15
N GLN A 74 18.91 -29.55 -32.35
CA GLN A 74 18.81 -30.98 -32.61
C GLN A 74 20.21 -31.49 -32.89
N LEU A 75 20.77 -32.32 -32.00
CA LEU A 75 22.13 -32.86 -32.17
C LEU A 75 22.13 -34.18 -32.95
N ARG A 76 21.11 -35.01 -32.75
CA ARG A 76 20.90 -36.29 -33.46
C ARG A 76 19.40 -36.56 -33.61
N GLU A 77 19.04 -37.59 -34.36
CA GLU A 77 17.64 -37.98 -34.62
C GLU A 77 16.79 -38.10 -33.35
N THR A 78 17.38 -38.55 -32.23
CA THR A 78 16.69 -38.70 -30.93
C THR A 78 17.17 -37.75 -29.83
N GLN A 79 18.17 -36.89 -30.07
CA GLN A 79 18.72 -35.99 -29.05
C GLN A 79 18.51 -34.51 -29.40
N ARG A 80 17.85 -33.79 -28.48
CA ARG A 80 17.61 -32.35 -28.54
C ARG A 80 18.18 -31.70 -27.28
N MET A 81 18.96 -30.63 -27.45
CA MET A 81 19.42 -29.77 -26.36
C MET A 81 18.69 -28.45 -26.41
N GLU A 82 18.37 -27.88 -25.25
CA GLU A 82 17.75 -26.56 -25.13
C GLU A 82 18.65 -25.66 -24.29
N PHE A 83 18.99 -24.50 -24.84
CA PHE A 83 19.64 -23.42 -24.11
C PHE A 83 18.59 -22.37 -23.80
N ARG A 84 18.48 -22.00 -22.52
CA ARG A 84 17.56 -20.97 -22.04
C ARG A 84 18.36 -19.97 -21.22
N ALA A 85 18.17 -18.70 -21.51
CA ALA A 85 18.72 -17.59 -20.76
C ALA A 85 17.57 -16.65 -20.38
N GLU A 86 17.49 -16.30 -19.11
CA GLU A 86 16.46 -15.43 -18.56
C GLU A 86 17.13 -14.30 -17.78
N ALA A 87 16.63 -13.08 -17.95
CA ALA A 87 17.06 -11.90 -17.21
C ALA A 87 15.83 -11.12 -16.75
N PHE A 88 15.77 -10.84 -15.44
CA PHE A 88 14.68 -10.13 -14.80
C PHE A 88 15.11 -8.71 -14.43
N ASN A 89 14.20 -7.75 -14.56
CA ASN A 89 14.48 -6.33 -14.32
C ASN A 89 15.76 -5.86 -15.03
N VAL A 90 15.85 -6.13 -16.33
CA VAL A 90 17.04 -5.89 -17.17
C VAL A 90 17.49 -4.42 -17.13
N THR A 91 16.54 -3.50 -16.99
CA THR A 91 16.82 -2.06 -16.88
C THR A 91 17.15 -1.59 -15.47
N ASN A 92 17.14 -2.49 -14.48
CA ASN A 92 17.33 -2.19 -13.07
C ASN A 92 16.44 -1.04 -12.58
N SER A 93 15.17 -1.02 -13.00
CA SER A 93 14.21 0.00 -12.61
C SER A 93 13.82 -0.18 -11.15
N PHE A 94 13.88 0.90 -10.36
CA PHE A 94 13.43 0.88 -8.97
C PHE A 94 11.91 0.80 -8.91
N ARG A 95 11.40 -0.17 -8.14
CA ARG A 95 9.97 -0.37 -7.94
C ARG A 95 9.59 -0.01 -6.53
N MET A 96 8.85 1.08 -6.42
CA MET A 96 8.27 1.49 -5.14
C MET A 96 7.07 0.60 -4.84
N ALA A 97 7.11 -0.10 -3.70
CA ALA A 97 5.97 -0.86 -3.23
C ALA A 97 4.81 0.07 -2.85
N ASP A 98 3.58 -0.45 -2.93
CA ASP A 98 2.43 0.27 -2.41
C ASP A 98 2.64 0.52 -0.91
N PRO A 99 2.55 1.77 -0.45
CA PRO A 99 2.78 2.08 0.95
C PRO A 99 1.67 1.49 1.83
N ALA A 100 2.06 0.71 2.83
CA ALA A 100 1.12 0.16 3.81
C ALA A 100 0.74 1.25 4.83
N PHE A 101 -0.52 1.71 4.79
CA PHE A 101 -1.03 2.74 5.69
C PHE A 101 -1.99 2.17 6.72
N SER A 102 -1.63 2.31 8.00
CA SER A 102 -2.50 2.06 9.14
C SER A 102 -2.60 3.33 9.97
N VAL A 103 -3.77 3.96 9.97
CA VAL A 103 -4.00 5.14 10.82
C VAL A 103 -4.26 4.66 12.25
N LYS A 104 -3.39 5.08 13.16
CA LYS A 104 -3.53 4.82 14.60
C LYS A 104 -4.12 6.05 15.28
N SER A 105 -4.90 5.83 16.33
CA SER A 105 -5.37 6.94 17.16
C SER A 105 -4.16 7.65 17.79
N PRO A 106 -4.17 8.98 17.91
CA PRO A 106 -3.16 9.68 18.69
C PRO A 106 -3.13 9.09 20.11
N PRO A 107 -1.95 9.04 20.77
CA PRO A 107 -1.87 8.54 22.13
C PRO A 107 -2.85 9.33 23.00
N ARG A 108 -3.72 8.60 23.70
CA ARG A 108 -4.70 9.18 24.63
C ARG A 108 -3.90 9.93 25.68
N ARG A 109 -3.80 11.25 25.55
CA ARG A 109 -3.23 12.11 26.58
C ARG A 109 -4.19 11.99 27.76
N ILE A 110 -3.81 11.20 28.77
CA ILE A 110 -4.55 11.11 30.02
C ILE A 110 -4.51 12.53 30.56
N ARG A 111 -5.62 13.28 30.41
CA ARG A 111 -5.76 14.54 31.13
C ARG A 111 -5.88 14.10 32.58
N GLU A 112 -4.79 14.21 33.32
CA GLU A 112 -4.84 14.25 34.77
C GLU A 112 -5.76 15.41 35.14
N SER A 113 -7.02 15.07 35.37
CA SER A 113 -7.93 15.93 36.11
C SER A 113 -7.42 15.92 37.54
N CYS A 114 -6.43 16.75 37.82
CA CYS A 114 -6.14 17.16 39.18
C CYS A 114 -7.40 17.89 39.66
N ASN A 115 -8.26 17.14 40.35
CA ASN A 115 -9.46 17.66 40.98
C ASN A 115 -9.00 18.62 42.08
N SER A 116 -9.15 19.92 41.85
CA SER A 116 -9.02 20.91 42.91
C SER A 116 -10.31 20.93 43.70
N ARG A 117 -10.24 20.50 44.96
CA ARG A 117 -10.91 21.00 46.18
C ARG A 117 -11.20 19.85 47.14
#